data_AF-A0A1S2QFW5-F1
#
_entry.id   AF-A0A1S2QFW5-F1
#
_cell.length_a   1.000
_cell.length_b   1.000
_cell.length_c   1.000
_cell.angle_alpha   90.00
_cell.angle_beta   90.00
_cell.angle_gamma   90.00
#
_symmetry.space_group_name_H-M   'P 1'
#
loop_
_entity.id
_entity.type
_entity.pdbx_description
1 polymer ?
#
loop_
_entity_poly.entity_id
_entity_poly.type
_entity_poly.pdbx_seq_one_letter_code
_entity_poly.pdbx_strand_id
1 'polypeptide(L)'
;MNSAAKALSATELKKLVVAEGEVPGYTVEPVPASRARPITTSSARCRPLARVLSGLPPLDAATKTDRDERAPAPAGALSLPVLSAAGR
;
A
#
# COMPACT_ATOMS: atom_id res chain seq x y z
N MET A 1 -23.74 1.78 19.12
CA MET A 1 -23.79 2.50 17.83
C MET A 1 -22.89 1.77 16.85
N ASN A 2 -23.41 1.17 15.78
CA ASN A 2 -22.58 0.69 14.68
C ASN A 2 -23.27 1.09 13.38
N SER A 3 -23.18 2.37 13.03
CA SER A 3 -23.47 2.78 11.66
C SER A 3 -22.43 2.05 10.82
N ALA A 4 -22.84 1.02 10.07
CA ALA A 4 -21.96 0.36 9.13
C ALA A 4 -21.30 1.47 8.32
N ALA A 5 -19.98 1.66 8.53
CA ALA A 5 -19.25 2.76 7.92
C ALA A 5 -19.61 2.77 6.44
N LYS A 6 -20.24 3.87 5.98
CA LYS A 6 -20.84 3.93 4.65
C LYS A 6 -19.77 3.53 3.65
N ALA A 7 -19.94 2.37 3.01
CA ALA A 7 -18.96 1.86 2.07
C ALA A 7 -18.90 2.83 0.88
N LEU A 8 -17.82 3.60 0.82
CA LEU A 8 -17.62 4.59 -0.23
C LEU A 8 -17.41 3.89 -1.57
N SER A 9 -17.97 4.47 -2.63
CA SER A 9 -17.67 4.07 -4.00
C SER A 9 -16.21 4.35 -4.36
N ALA A 10 -15.70 3.73 -5.42
CA ALA A 10 -14.34 4.00 -5.93
C ALA A 10 -14.10 5.48 -6.23
N THR A 11 -15.13 6.16 -6.75
CA THR A 11 -15.06 7.58 -7.09
C THR A 11 -15.01 8.46 -5.83
N GLU A 12 -15.71 8.08 -4.77
CA GLU A 12 -15.65 8.80 -3.49
C GLU A 12 -14.33 8.56 -2.77
N LEU A 13 -13.82 7.32 -2.78
CA LEU A 13 -12.50 6.99 -2.22
C LEU A 13 -11.38 7.79 -2.88
N LYS A 14 -11.40 7.94 -4.20
CA LYS A 14 -10.40 8.72 -4.95
C LYS A 14 -10.31 10.19 -4.51
N LYS A 15 -11.38 10.76 -3.93
CA LYS A 15 -11.38 12.14 -3.44
C LYS A 15 -10.73 12.31 -2.06
N LEU A 16 -10.49 11.21 -1.35
CA LEU A 16 -9.97 11.19 0.02
C LEU A 16 -8.54 10.65 0.11
N VAL A 17 -7.95 10.24 -1.01
CA VAL A 17 -6.57 9.75 -1.08
C VAL A 17 -5.63 10.86 -1.48
N VAL A 18 -4.39 10.77 -0.99
CA VAL A 18 -3.32 11.73 -1.28
C VAL A 18 -3.14 11.91 -2.79
N ALA A 19 -3.16 13.16 -3.24
CA ALA A 19 -2.98 13.53 -4.64
C ALA A 19 -1.51 13.85 -4.97
N GLU A 20 -1.19 13.90 -6.26
CA GLU A 20 0.13 14.37 -6.70
C GLU A 20 0.34 15.83 -6.27
N GLY A 21 1.53 16.15 -5.75
CA GLY A 21 1.89 17.48 -5.25
C GLY A 21 1.43 17.78 -3.83
N GLU A 22 0.63 16.90 -3.20
CA GLU A 22 0.17 17.07 -1.82
C GLU A 22 1.24 16.67 -0.79
N VAL A 23 2.20 15.83 -1.19
CA VAL A 23 3.40 15.49 -0.41
C VAL A 23 4.62 16.19 -1.03
N PRO A 24 5.13 17.28 -0.41
CA PRO A 24 6.23 18.04 -0.98
C PRO A 24 7.49 17.20 -1.19
N GLY A 25 8.03 17.23 -2.40
CA GLY A 25 9.26 16.51 -2.75
C GLY A 25 9.08 15.02 -3.03
N TYR A 26 7.85 14.51 -3.14
CA TYR A 26 7.57 13.12 -3.49
C TYR A 26 6.66 13.03 -4.72
N THR A 27 6.92 12.03 -5.56
CA THR A 27 6.00 11.64 -6.63
C THR A 27 4.97 10.67 -6.05
N VAL A 28 3.68 10.97 -6.17
CA VAL A 28 2.59 10.14 -5.63
C VAL A 28 1.85 9.47 -6.78
N GLU A 29 1.89 8.15 -6.85
CA GLU A 29 1.33 7.37 -7.94
C GLU A 29 0.45 6.22 -7.43
N PRO A 30 -0.45 5.65 -8.26
CA PRO A 30 -1.13 4.40 -7.91
C PRO A 30 -0.12 3.26 -7.68
N VAL A 31 -0.35 2.46 -6.64
CA VAL A 31 0.46 1.25 -6.42
C VAL A 31 0.26 0.30 -7.62
N PRO A 32 1.32 -0.17 -8.28
CA PRO A 32 1.20 -1.11 -9.38
C PRO A 32 0.68 -2.46 -8.89
N ALA A 33 -0.13 -3.13 -9.70
CA ALA A 33 -0.76 -4.41 -9.35
C ALA A 33 0.26 -5.50 -8.95
N SER A 34 1.50 -5.44 -9.45
CA SER A 34 2.58 -6.35 -9.07
C SER A 34 3.03 -6.20 -7.60
N ARG A 35 2.83 -5.03 -7.00
CA ARG A 35 3.15 -4.72 -5.59
C ARG A 35 1.95 -4.75 -4.67
N ALA A 36 0.74 -4.61 -5.20
CA ALA A 36 -0.52 -4.68 -4.44
C ALA A 36 -0.86 -6.12 -3.99
N ARG A 37 0.00 -6.72 -3.16
CA ARG A 37 -0.18 -8.07 -2.63
C ARG A 37 -1.05 -8.05 -1.38
N PRO A 38 -2.02 -8.97 -1.25
CA PRO A 38 -2.81 -9.09 -0.04
C PRO A 38 -1.91 -9.55 1.11
N ILE A 39 -2.07 -8.91 2.26
CA ILE A 39 -1.42 -9.33 3.49
C ILE A 39 -2.21 -10.51 4.05
N THR A 40 -1.50 -11.61 4.27
CA THR A 40 -2.09 -12.87 4.72
C THR A 40 -1.51 -13.28 6.07
N THR A 41 -2.19 -14.20 6.74
CA THR A 41 -1.74 -14.77 8.01
C THR A 41 -1.92 -16.27 7.96
N SER A 42 -1.01 -17.01 8.58
CA SER A 42 -1.11 -18.48 8.71
C SER A 42 -2.23 -18.91 9.66
N SER A 43 -2.76 -18.00 10.48
CA SER A 43 -3.80 -18.26 11.47
C SER A 43 -4.81 -17.12 11.51
N ALA A 44 -6.11 -17.47 11.54
CA ALA A 44 -7.20 -16.51 11.64
C ALA A 44 -7.10 -15.62 12.90
N ARG A 45 -6.53 -16.15 14.00
CA ARG A 45 -6.31 -15.42 15.26
C ARG A 45 -5.35 -14.23 15.11
N CYS A 46 -4.46 -14.29 14.12
CA CYS A 46 -3.47 -13.24 13.87
C CYS A 46 -3.98 -12.13 12.95
N ARG A 47 -5.13 -12.29 12.29
CA ARG A 47 -5.66 -11.28 11.36
C ARG A 47 -5.83 -9.89 11.99
N PRO A 48 -6.34 -9.75 13.24
CA PRO A 48 -6.45 -8.42 13.85
C PRO A 48 -5.09 -7.74 14.01
N LEU A 49 -4.08 -8.48 14.50
CA LEU A 49 -2.72 -7.96 14.67
C LEU A 49 -2.09 -7.60 13.32
N ALA A 50 -2.23 -8.45 12.31
CA ALA A 50 -1.70 -8.19 10.97
C ALA A 50 -2.30 -6.93 10.35
N ARG A 51 -3.59 -6.64 10.60
CA ARG A 51 -4.22 -5.38 10.14
C ARG A 51 -3.61 -4.15 10.80
N VAL A 52 -3.43 -4.18 12.12
CA VAL A 52 -2.82 -3.05 12.86
C VAL A 52 -1.40 -2.77 12.37
N LEU A 53 -0.57 -3.81 12.23
CA LEU A 53 0.84 -3.64 11.86
C LEU A 53 1.06 -3.25 10.40
N SER A 54 0.06 -3.46 9.53
CA SER A 54 0.17 -3.15 8.11
C SER A 54 -0.47 -1.84 7.69
N GLY A 55 -1.17 -1.16 8.60
CA GLY A 55 -1.99 -0.01 8.24
C GLY A 55 -3.19 -0.36 7.34
N LEU A 56 -3.55 -1.65 7.23
CA LEU A 56 -4.74 -2.04 6.49
C LEU A 56 -6.01 -1.52 7.18
N PRO A 57 -7.06 -1.18 6.42
CA PRO A 57 -8.32 -0.77 6.99
C PRO A 57 -8.89 -1.87 7.92
N PRO A 58 -9.65 -1.49 8.98
CA PRO A 58 -10.12 -2.42 10.01
C PRO A 58 -10.97 -3.59 9.48
N LEU A 59 -11.62 -3.40 8.32
CA LEU A 59 -12.51 -4.36 7.67
C LEU A 59 -12.13 -4.53 6.20
N ASP A 60 -12.47 -5.70 5.65
CA ASP A 60 -12.34 -5.94 4.22
C ASP A 60 -13.38 -5.08 3.48
N ALA A 61 -12.91 -4.05 2.78
CA ALA A 61 -13.76 -3.18 1.99
C ALA A 61 -13.98 -3.76 0.59
N ALA A 62 -15.20 -3.57 0.06
CA ALA A 62 -15.53 -3.93 -1.33
C ALA A 62 -14.73 -3.13 -2.36
N THR A 63 -14.26 -1.93 -1.98
CA THR A 63 -13.40 -1.08 -2.81
C THR A 63 -12.20 -0.62 -1.99
N LYS A 64 -11.00 -0.62 -2.61
CA LYS A 64 -9.74 -0.18 -2.00
C LYS A 64 -9.01 0.74 -2.97
N THR A 65 -8.16 1.62 -2.46
CA THR A 65 -7.27 2.47 -3.25
C THR A 65 -6.01 2.70 -2.44
N ASP A 66 -4.86 2.42 -3.06
CA ASP A 66 -3.55 2.55 -2.45
C ASP A 66 -2.71 3.54 -3.28
N ARG A 67 -1.85 4.32 -2.62
CA ARG A 67 -0.88 5.23 -3.25
C ARG A 67 0.53 4.90 -2.79
N ASP A 68 1.46 4.93 -3.73
CA ASP A 68 2.90 4.85 -3.46
C ASP A 68 3.46 6.28 -3.51
N GLU A 69 4.11 6.70 -2.43
CA GLU A 69 4.93 7.90 -2.40
C GLU A 69 6.37 7.52 -2.71
N ARG A 70 6.87 7.99 -3.85
CA ARG A 70 8.23 7.73 -4.29
C ARG A 70 9.09 8.95 -4.05
N ALA A 71 10.07 8.79 -3.16
CA ALA A 71 11.15 9.76 -3.04
C ALA A 71 11.87 9.90 -4.40
N PRO A 72 12.39 11.08 -4.73
CA PRO A 72 13.26 11.25 -5.89
C PRO A 72 14.41 10.26 -5.77
N ALA A 73 14.73 9.59 -6.88
CA ALA A 73 15.88 8.69 -6.91
C ALA A 73 17.13 9.48 -6.46
N PRO A 74 17.96 8.94 -5.55
CA PRO A 74 19.18 9.64 -5.18
C PRO A 74 20.05 9.78 -6.43
N ALA A 75 20.53 11.00 -6.68
CA ALA A 75 21.45 11.26 -7.78
C ALA A 75 22.68 10.35 -7.62
N GLY A 76 22.83 9.37 -8.52
CA GLY A 76 23.96 8.45 -8.52
C GLY A 76 23.72 7.04 -7.98
N ALA A 77 22.47 6.55 -7.88
CA ALA A 77 22.21 5.13 -7.64
C ALA A 77 22.71 4.24 -8.81
N LEU A 78 24.00 3.94 -8.81
CA LEU A 78 24.60 2.87 -9.61
C LEU A 78 23.95 1.55 -9.19
N SER A 79 23.34 0.86 -10.15
CA SER A 79 22.82 -0.49 -9.95
C SER A 79 23.95 -1.41 -9.50
N LEU A 80 23.95 -1.76 -8.22
CA LEU A 80 24.81 -2.85 -7.73
C LEU A 80 24.33 -4.14 -8.41
N PRO A 81 25.19 -4.88 -9.12
CA PRO A 81 24.79 -6.15 -9.69
C PRO A 81 24.37 -7.10 -8.57
N VAL A 82 23.19 -7.70 -8.71
CA VAL A 82 22.74 -8.82 -7.87
C VAL A 82 23.82 -9.90 -7.90
N LEU A 83 24.46 -10.15 -6.76
CA LEU A 83 25.35 -11.28 -6.60
C LEU A 83 24.49 -12.55 -6.57
N SER A 84 24.41 -13.24 -7.71
CA SER A 84 23.78 -14.56 -7.82
C SER A 84 24.59 -15.57 -7.00
N ALA A 85 24.12 -15.87 -5.79
CA ALA A 85 24.64 -16.98 -4.99
C ALA A 85 24.03 -18.30 -5.51
N ALA A 86 24.60 -18.84 -6.58
CA ALA A 86 24.43 -20.24 -6.95
C ALA A 86 25.48 -21.07 -6.20
N GLY A 87 25.05 -21.87 -5.23
CA GLY A 87 25.95 -22.72 -4.46
C GLY A 87 25.22 -23.76 -3.62
N ARG A 88 24.84 -24.85 -4.32
CA ARG A 88 24.59 -26.25 -3.90
C ARG A 88 24.07 -26.54 -2.48
#